data_AF-A0A1F7JRG8-F1
#
_entry.id   AF-A0A1F7JRG8-F1
#
_cell.length_a   1.000
_cell.length_b   1.000
_cell.length_c   1.000
_cell.angle_alpha   90.00
_cell.angle_beta   90.00
_cell.angle_gamma   90.00
#
_symmetry.space_group_name_H-M   'P 1'
#
loop_
_entity.id
_entity.type
_entity.pdbx_description
1 polymer ?
#
loop_
_entity_poly.entity_id
_entity_poly.type
_entity_poly.pdbx_seq_one_letter_code
_entity_poly.pdbx_strand_id
1 'polypeptide(L)'
;MKVILYMAISVNGLITQGRDDSDWVAKSDWNEFDKLMKSCGIMVMGKRTYEIFGDDFPCEGAVNVVMTSNKKLLSQKTPDNVIFTDKSPKEVIRMAGEKGFDNLMLSTGK
;
A
#
# COMPACT_ATOMS: atom_id res chain seq x y z
N MET A 1 4.18 -0.66 17.48
CA MET A 1 3.55 -0.97 16.19
C MET A 1 4.47 -1.86 15.37
N LYS A 2 3.94 -2.91 14.74
CA LYS A 2 4.65 -3.86 13.87
C LYS A 2 4.46 -3.46 12.41
N VAL A 3 5.52 -3.54 11.62
CA VAL A 3 5.45 -3.36 10.15
C VAL A 3 5.50 -4.73 9.50
N ILE A 4 4.57 -5.00 8.58
CA ILE A 4 4.43 -6.27 7.88
C ILE A 4 4.59 -6.01 6.39
N LEU A 5 5.65 -6.53 5.78
CA LEU A 5 5.81 -6.51 4.34
C LEU A 5 5.03 -7.67 3.73
N TYR A 6 4.10 -7.37 2.83
CA TYR A 6 3.44 -8.37 2.00
C TYR A 6 3.83 -8.18 0.54
N MET A 7 4.32 -9.26 -0.06
CA MET A 7 4.94 -9.19 -1.37
C MET A 7 4.82 -10.55 -2.08
N ALA A 8 4.19 -10.56 -3.24
CA ALA A 8 4.34 -11.64 -4.19
C ALA A 8 5.73 -11.54 -4.82
N ILE A 9 6.48 -12.64 -4.84
CA ILE A 9 7.82 -12.72 -5.44
C ILE A 9 7.94 -13.97 -6.31
N SER A 10 8.68 -13.87 -7.40
CA SER A 10 9.17 -15.05 -8.11
C SER A 10 10.33 -15.71 -7.34
N VAL A 11 10.67 -16.95 -7.71
CA VAL A 11 11.77 -17.71 -7.10
C VAL A 11 13.13 -17.00 -7.22
N ASN A 12 13.32 -16.19 -8.26
CA ASN A 12 14.52 -15.37 -8.45
C ASN A 12 14.43 -13.98 -7.79
N GLY A 13 13.44 -13.74 -6.93
CA GLY A 13 13.31 -12.52 -6.13
C GLY A 13 12.78 -11.29 -6.88
N LEU A 14 12.22 -11.47 -8.08
CA LEU A 14 11.60 -10.38 -8.83
C LEU A 14 10.15 -10.19 -8.40
N ILE A 15 9.72 -8.93 -8.37
CA ILE A 15 8.35 -8.50 -8.02
C ILE A 15 7.56 -8.01 -9.23
N THR A 16 8.20 -7.96 -10.40
CA THR A 16 7.64 -7.47 -11.67
C THR A 16 8.48 -8.03 -12.81
N GLN A 17 7.85 -8.23 -13.96
CA GLN A 17 8.54 -8.53 -15.22
C GLN A 17 9.01 -7.26 -15.96
N GLY A 18 9.03 -6.11 -15.28
CA GLY A 18 9.30 -4.82 -15.91
C GLY A 18 8.06 -4.10 -16.43
N ARG A 19 6.90 -4.75 -16.33
CA ARG A 19 5.58 -4.25 -16.68
C ARG A 19 4.78 -3.94 -15.41
N ASP A 20 3.79 -3.07 -15.56
CA ASP A 20 2.86 -2.70 -14.50
C ASP A 20 1.67 -3.69 -14.50
N ASP A 21 1.97 -4.99 -14.38
CA ASP A 21 1.00 -6.09 -14.38
C ASP A 21 1.10 -6.96 -13.12
N SER A 22 -0.03 -7.60 -12.77
CA SER A 22 -0.14 -8.52 -11.65
C SER A 22 -0.81 -9.85 -12.02
N ASP A 23 -0.93 -10.14 -13.31
CA ASP A 23 -1.64 -11.30 -13.86
C ASP A 23 -1.02 -12.64 -13.42
N TRP A 24 0.26 -12.61 -13.02
CA TRP A 24 1.00 -13.77 -12.54
C TRP A 24 0.78 -14.06 -11.04
N VAL A 25 0.14 -13.14 -10.30
CA VAL A 25 -0.17 -13.31 -8.87
C VAL A 25 -1.41 -14.19 -8.74
N ALA A 26 -1.34 -15.24 -7.91
CA ALA A 26 -2.45 -16.17 -7.78
C ALA A 26 -3.62 -15.53 -7.04
N LYS A 27 -4.85 -15.95 -7.36
CA LYS A 27 -6.06 -15.49 -6.66
C LYS A 27 -5.99 -15.74 -5.14
N SER A 28 -5.35 -16.82 -4.71
CA SER A 28 -5.12 -17.10 -3.28
C SER A 28 -4.27 -16.02 -2.61
N ASP A 29 -3.24 -15.52 -3.30
CA ASP A 29 -2.36 -14.48 -2.77
C ASP A 29 -3.10 -13.16 -2.61
N TRP A 30 -4.03 -12.84 -3.53
CA TRP A 30 -4.92 -11.69 -3.41
C TRP A 30 -5.91 -11.81 -2.25
N ASN A 31 -6.46 -13.00 -2.01
CA ASN A 31 -7.34 -13.22 -0.87
C ASN A 31 -6.61 -13.04 0.47
N GLU A 32 -5.37 -13.53 0.57
CA GLU A 32 -4.55 -13.34 1.77
C GLU A 32 -4.05 -11.90 1.92
N PHE A 33 -3.76 -11.22 0.81
CA PHE A 33 -3.47 -9.78 0.78
C PHE A 33 -4.63 -8.98 1.39
N ASP A 34 -5.85 -9.21 0.90
CA ASP A 34 -7.06 -8.50 1.35
C ASP A 34 -7.34 -8.75 2.85
N LYS A 35 -7.26 -10.01 3.28
CA LYS A 35 -7.41 -10.38 4.70
C LYS A 35 -6.39 -9.67 5.58
N LEU A 36 -5.11 -9.69 5.20
CA LEU A 36 -4.05 -9.06 5.97
C LEU A 36 -4.23 -7.54 6.02
N MET A 37 -4.53 -6.92 4.87
CA MET A 37 -4.76 -5.48 4.75
C MET A 37 -5.88 -5.03 5.69
N LYS A 38 -7.02 -5.70 5.66
CA LYS A 38 -8.16 -5.44 6.55
C LYS A 38 -7.82 -5.68 8.02
N SER A 39 -7.04 -6.72 8.34
CA SER A 39 -6.61 -7.00 9.71
C SER A 39 -5.65 -5.94 10.26
N CYS A 40 -4.82 -5.34 9.42
CA CYS A 40 -3.94 -4.24 9.81
C CYS A 40 -4.70 -2.92 9.95
N GLY A 41 -5.75 -2.73 9.14
CA GLY A 41 -6.54 -1.50 9.08
C GLY A 41 -5.80 -0.31 8.44
N ILE A 42 -4.53 -0.47 8.07
CA ILE A 42 -3.73 0.50 7.34
C ILE A 42 -2.74 -0.18 6.40
N MET A 43 -2.68 0.32 5.17
CA MET A 43 -1.75 -0.11 4.13
C MET A 43 -0.96 1.09 3.61
N VAL A 44 0.35 0.91 3.45
CA VAL A 44 1.27 1.90 2.86
C VAL A 44 1.79 1.39 1.53
N MET A 45 1.78 2.26 0.53
CA MET A 45 2.28 1.97 -0.81
C MET A 45 2.98 3.17 -1.44
N GLY A 46 3.77 2.93 -2.49
CA GLY A 46 4.34 4.00 -3.32
C GLY A 46 3.38 4.47 -4.40
N LYS A 47 3.65 5.64 -4.99
CA LYS A 47 2.91 6.21 -6.13
C LYS A 47 2.67 5.20 -7.26
N ARG A 48 3.69 4.42 -7.64
CA ARG A 48 3.59 3.50 -8.78
C ARG A 48 2.61 2.34 -8.49
N THR A 49 2.64 1.80 -7.28
CA THR A 49 1.65 0.79 -6.85
C THR A 49 0.25 1.38 -6.84
N TYR A 50 0.08 2.61 -6.34
CA TYR A 50 -1.19 3.33 -6.40
C TYR A 50 -1.71 3.45 -7.85
N GLU A 51 -0.85 3.77 -8.81
CA GLU A 51 -1.22 3.86 -10.22
C GLU A 51 -1.61 2.49 -10.82
N ILE A 52 -1.01 1.39 -10.34
CA ILE A 52 -1.35 0.03 -10.75
C ILE A 52 -2.75 -0.38 -10.24
N PHE A 53 -3.13 0.04 -9.03
CA PHE A 53 -4.47 -0.27 -8.50
C PHE A 53 -5.60 0.33 -9.35
N GLY A 54 -5.38 1.48 -10.01
CA GLY A 54 -6.35 2.06 -10.94
C GLY A 54 -7.75 2.20 -10.33
N ASP A 55 -8.73 1.55 -10.96
CA ASP A 55 -10.15 1.59 -10.55
C ASP A 55 -10.44 0.81 -9.27
N ASP A 56 -9.54 -0.08 -8.82
CA ASP A 56 -9.65 -0.81 -7.56
C ASP A 56 -9.24 0.05 -6.33
N PHE A 57 -8.80 1.29 -6.56
CA PHE A 57 -8.44 2.23 -5.51
C PHE A 57 -9.61 3.16 -5.14
N PRO A 58 -9.86 3.42 -3.85
CA PRO A 58 -9.13 2.94 -2.68
C PRO A 58 -9.56 1.54 -2.25
N CYS A 59 -8.62 0.76 -1.70
CA CYS A 59 -8.96 -0.52 -1.12
C CYS A 59 -9.84 -0.34 0.13
N GLU A 60 -10.94 -1.08 0.20
CA GLU A 60 -11.89 -1.02 1.32
C GLU A 60 -11.37 -1.73 2.57
N GLY A 61 -11.78 -1.26 3.75
CA GLY A 61 -11.46 -1.89 5.03
C GLY A 61 -10.08 -1.53 5.62
N ALA A 62 -9.33 -0.63 4.97
CA ALA A 62 -8.13 -0.01 5.53
C ALA A 62 -7.98 1.45 5.13
N VAL A 63 -7.14 2.17 5.88
CA VAL A 63 -6.58 3.45 5.47
C VAL A 63 -5.48 3.20 4.44
N ASN A 64 -5.60 3.82 3.28
CA ASN A 64 -4.66 3.72 2.16
C ASN A 64 -3.70 4.92 2.21
N VAL A 65 -2.43 4.66 2.51
CA VAL A 65 -1.38 5.69 2.54
C VAL A 65 -0.51 5.56 1.31
N VAL A 66 -0.53 6.59 0.46
CA VAL A 66 0.28 6.64 -0.76
C VAL A 66 1.42 7.64 -0.58
N MET A 67 2.64 7.11 -0.56
CA MET A 67 3.86 7.89 -0.48
C MET A 67 4.25 8.42 -1.87
N THR A 68 4.33 9.75 -2.01
CA THR A 68 4.57 10.41 -3.29
C THR A 68 5.16 11.80 -3.11
N SER A 69 6.03 12.20 -4.05
CA SER A 69 6.52 13.59 -4.17
C SER A 69 5.68 14.41 -5.16
N ASN A 70 4.67 13.82 -5.81
CA ASN A 70 3.84 14.49 -6.80
C ASN A 70 2.91 15.52 -6.13
N LYS A 71 3.17 16.81 -6.39
CA LYS A 71 2.43 17.93 -5.80
C LYS A 71 0.94 17.98 -6.17
N LYS A 72 0.54 17.42 -7.32
CA LYS A 72 -0.88 17.33 -7.70
C LYS A 72 -1.63 16.35 -6.79
N LEU A 73 -1.04 15.19 -6.51
CA LEU A 73 -1.63 14.19 -5.61
C LEU A 73 -1.67 14.70 -4.17
N LEU A 74 -0.61 15.37 -3.71
CA LEU A 74 -0.54 15.92 -2.35
C LEU A 74 -1.59 17.00 -2.07
N SER A 75 -2.03 17.72 -3.11
CA SER A 75 -3.07 18.76 -3.01
C SER A 75 -4.47 18.26 -3.39
N GLN A 76 -4.61 16.98 -3.75
CA GLN A 76 -5.87 16.41 -4.17
C GLN A 76 -6.80 16.20 -2.96
N LYS A 77 -8.09 16.51 -3.13
CA LYS A 77 -9.11 16.11 -2.15
C LYS A 77 -9.30 14.59 -2.22
N THR A 78 -9.24 13.94 -1.07
CA THR A 78 -9.36 12.49 -0.96
C THR A 78 -10.50 12.09 -0.02
N PRO A 79 -11.04 10.87 -0.18
CA PRO A 79 -11.88 10.26 0.84
C PRO A 79 -11.15 10.10 2.18
N ASP A 80 -11.90 9.93 3.26
CA ASP A 80 -11.36 9.85 4.63
C ASP A 80 -10.36 8.69 4.84
N ASN A 81 -10.50 7.60 4.07
CA ASN A 81 -9.63 6.44 4.13
C ASN A 81 -8.43 6.52 3.19
N VAL A 82 -8.09 7.70 2.65
CA VAL A 82 -6.99 7.90 1.71
C VAL A 82 -6.09 9.06 2.15
N ILE A 83 -4.79 8.81 2.21
CA ILE A 83 -3.77 9.80 2.58
C ILE A 83 -2.67 9.81 1.51
N PHE A 84 -2.52 10.92 0.79
CA PHE A 84 -1.30 11.19 0.02
C PHE A 84 -0.28 11.92 0.90
N THR A 85 0.97 11.48 0.89
CA THR A 85 2.00 12.10 1.75
C THR A 85 3.40 12.06 1.14
N ASP A 86 4.19 13.10 1.36
CA ASP A 86 5.62 13.18 1.05
C ASP A 86 6.51 12.93 2.29
N LYS A 87 5.90 12.48 3.39
CA LYS A 87 6.61 12.06 4.60
C LYS A 87 7.56 10.90 4.33
N SER A 88 8.65 10.85 5.09
CA SER A 88 9.56 9.69 5.05
C SER A 88 8.88 8.43 5.60
N PRO A 89 9.38 7.22 5.27
CA PRO A 89 8.81 5.97 5.80
C PRO A 89 8.74 5.96 7.34
N LYS A 90 9.76 6.50 8.02
CA LYS A 90 9.80 6.58 9.49
C LYS A 90 8.68 7.47 10.04
N GLU A 91 8.39 8.57 9.36
CA GLU A 91 7.31 9.47 9.76
C GLU A 91 5.93 8.88 9.49
N VAL A 92 5.75 8.13 8.39
CA VAL A 92 4.51 7.40 8.12
C VAL A 92 4.24 6.34 9.17
N ILE A 93 5.27 5.57 9.55
CA ILE A 93 5.19 4.60 10.65
C ILE A 93 4.83 5.33 11.95
N ARG A 94 5.51 6.42 12.30
CA ARG A 94 5.17 7.18 13.51
C ARG A 94 3.72 7.67 13.51
N MET A 95 3.26 8.24 12.39
CA MET A 95 1.88 8.72 12.22
C MET A 95 0.85 7.61 12.39
N ALA A 96 1.11 6.42 11.86
CA ALA A 96 0.22 5.27 12.04
C ALA A 96 0.16 4.82 13.52
N GLY A 97 1.30 4.77 14.21
CA GLY A 97 1.33 4.46 15.64
C GLY A 97 0.58 5.50 16.49
N GLU A 98 0.76 6.79 16.20
CA GLU A 98 0.05 7.89 16.87
C GLU A 98 -1.47 7.86 16.62
N LYS A 99 -1.91 7.32 15.47
CA LYS A 99 -3.33 7.08 15.15
C LYS A 99 -3.91 5.81 15.79
N GLY A 100 -3.11 5.03 16.54
CA GLY A 100 -3.57 3.84 17.26
C GLY A 100 -3.53 2.54 16.46
N PHE A 101 -2.82 2.48 15.34
CA PHE A 101 -2.62 1.21 14.63
C PHE A 101 -1.55 0.34 15.30
N ASP A 102 -1.88 -0.93 15.57
CA ASP A 102 -0.95 -1.91 16.13
C ASP A 102 -0.05 -2.55 15.05
N ASN A 103 -0.60 -2.70 13.84
CA ASN A 103 0.06 -3.26 12.68
C ASN A 103 -0.06 -2.31 11.48
N LEU A 104 0.97 -2.30 10.64
CA LEU A 104 0.98 -1.58 9.38
C LEU A 104 1.42 -2.52 8.27
N MET A 105 0.60 -2.63 7.23
CA MET A 105 0.97 -3.39 6.04
C MET A 105 1.74 -2.48 5.07
N LEU A 106 2.94 -2.90 4.69
CA LEU A 106 3.66 -2.32 3.57
C LEU A 106 3.38 -3.18 2.35
N SER A 107 2.65 -2.64 1.38
CA SER A 107 2.49 -3.28 0.07
C SER A 107 3.66 -2.88 -0.81
N THR A 108 4.22 -3.87 -1.52
CA THR A 108 5.35 -3.65 -2.41
C THR A 108 5.04 -2.68 -3.55
N GLY A 109 6.10 -2.11 -4.13
CA GLY A 109 6.09 -1.25 -5.30
C GLY A 109 7.48 -1.24 -5.92
N LYS A 110 7.56 -0.94 -7.21
CA LYS A 110 8.84 -0.73 -7.90
C LYS A 110 9.43 0.64 -7.58
#